data_AF-A0A6V8PPN9-F1
#
_entry.id   AF-A0A6V8PPN9-F1
#
_cell.length_a   1.000
_cell.length_b   1.000
_cell.length_c   1.000
_cell.angle_alpha   90.00
_cell.angle_beta   90.00
_cell.angle_gamma   90.00
#
_symmetry.space_group_name_H-M   'P 1'
#
loop_
_entity.id
_entity.type
_entity.pdbx_description
1 polymer ?
#
loop_
_entity_poly.entity_id
_entity_poly.type
_entity_poly.pdbx_seq_one_letter_code
_entity_poly.pdbx_strand_id
1 'polypeptide(L)'
;QDIRYDHISKKWLIFDGCRWKYDNTGEIKRRAKDTVRQIYREAAEIEDDDAREARAKWALRSEGESRIKSMIALAESGRGIPITPEELDLGGWLLNCKNGTVDLRTGELRQHRREDMITKLVQAFAHHFLFEFLT
;
A
#
# COMPACT_ATOMS: atom_id res chain seq x y z
N GLN A 1 6.33 1.22 4.32
CA GLN A 1 5.81 1.79 3.07
C GLN A 1 4.85 0.76 2.50
N ASP A 2 3.58 1.12 2.36
CA ASP A 2 2.47 0.14 2.27
C ASP A 2 1.80 0.17 0.90
N ILE A 3 2.54 0.64 -0.10
CA ILE A 3 2.12 0.75 -1.49
C ILE A 3 3.27 0.27 -2.40
N ARG A 4 2.88 -0.35 -3.51
CA ARG A 4 3.75 -0.74 -4.62
C ARG A 4 3.05 -0.44 -5.94
N TYR A 5 3.82 -0.32 -7.00
CA TYR A 5 3.29 -0.15 -8.35
C TYR A 5 3.93 -1.13 -9.32
N ASP A 6 3.09 -1.94 -9.95
CA ASP A 6 3.48 -2.85 -11.02
C ASP A 6 3.29 -2.14 -12.36
N HIS A 7 4.41 -1.82 -13.02
CA HIS A 7 4.44 -1.15 -14.33
C HIS A 7 3.96 -2.05 -15.46
N ILE A 8 4.04 -3.38 -15.32
CA ILE A 8 3.58 -4.34 -16.32
C ILE A 8 2.06 -4.38 -16.35
N SER A 9 1.42 -4.57 -15.19
CA SER A 9 -0.05 -4.55 -15.11
C SER A 9 -0.65 -3.14 -15.04
N LYS A 10 0.17 -2.10 -14.84
CA LYS A 10 -0.21 -0.70 -14.60
C LYS A 10 -1.18 -0.56 -13.43
N LYS A 11 -0.88 -1.28 -12.33
CA LYS A 11 -1.73 -1.34 -11.15
C LYS A 11 -0.95 -1.08 -9.88
N TRP A 12 -1.63 -0.44 -8.97
CA TRP A 12 -1.18 -0.26 -7.60
C TRP A 12 -1.49 -1.49 -6.77
N LEU A 13 -0.58 -1.84 -5.87
CA LEU A 13 -0.79 -2.79 -4.80
C LEU A 13 -0.68 -2.08 -3.46
N ILE A 14 -1.50 -2.52 -2.51
CA ILE A 14 -1.57 -1.97 -1.16
C ILE A 14 -1.46 -3.13 -0.17
N PHE A 15 -0.63 -2.95 0.85
CA PHE A 15 -0.54 -3.91 1.93
C PHE A 15 -1.75 -3.75 2.85
N ASP A 16 -2.53 -4.81 3.03
CA ASP A 16 -3.77 -4.80 3.82
C ASP A 16 -3.58 -5.19 5.29
N GLY A 17 -2.32 -5.37 5.72
CA GLY A 17 -1.94 -5.89 7.04
C GLY A 17 -1.52 -7.35 7.00
N CYS A 18 -1.97 -8.11 6.00
CA CYS A 18 -1.64 -9.52 5.84
C CYS A 18 -0.95 -9.83 4.51
N ARG A 19 -1.28 -9.11 3.44
CA ARG A 19 -0.77 -9.36 2.07
C ARG A 19 -0.81 -8.11 1.21
N TRP A 20 -0.16 -8.18 0.05
CA TRP A 20 -0.30 -7.20 -1.01
C TRP A 20 -1.53 -7.49 -1.86
N LYS A 21 -2.41 -6.50 -2.03
CA LYS A 21 -3.60 -6.59 -2.88
C LYS A 21 -3.62 -5.47 -3.91
N TYR A 22 -4.06 -5.79 -5.13
CA TYR A 22 -4.36 -4.76 -6.10
C TYR A 22 -5.42 -3.79 -5.58
N ASP A 23 -5.18 -2.50 -5.80
CA ASP A 23 -6.13 -1.44 -5.45
C ASP A 23 -7.31 -1.43 -6.43
N ASN A 24 -8.35 -2.15 -6.07
CA ASN A 24 -9.63 -2.16 -6.80
C ASN A 24 -10.64 -1.15 -6.23
N THR A 25 -10.25 -0.34 -5.25
CA THR A 25 -11.16 0.56 -4.51
C THR A 25 -10.86 2.03 -4.70
N GLY A 26 -9.74 2.37 -5.36
CA GLY A 26 -9.28 3.74 -5.52
C GLY A 26 -8.63 4.30 -4.26
N GLU A 27 -8.07 3.44 -3.43
CA GLU A 27 -7.40 3.81 -2.18
C GLU A 27 -6.19 4.70 -2.43
N ILE A 28 -5.41 4.49 -3.49
CA ILE A 28 -4.31 5.41 -3.86
C ILE A 28 -4.83 6.82 -4.16
N LYS A 29 -5.99 6.92 -4.84
CA LYS A 29 -6.62 8.22 -5.09
C LYS A 29 -7.13 8.87 -3.80
N ARG A 30 -7.63 8.09 -2.83
CA ARG A 30 -8.00 8.63 -1.50
C ARG A 30 -6.78 9.16 -0.76
N ARG A 31 -5.71 8.37 -0.66
CA ARG A 31 -4.45 8.79 -0.03
C ARG A 31 -3.88 10.06 -0.66
N ALA A 32 -3.90 10.14 -2.00
CA ALA A 32 -3.51 11.35 -2.71
C ALA A 32 -4.35 12.58 -2.32
N LYS A 33 -5.68 12.45 -2.26
CA LYS A 33 -6.57 13.53 -1.80
C LYS A 33 -6.28 13.92 -0.34
N ASP A 34 -6.01 12.95 0.52
CA ASP A 34 -5.72 13.22 1.93
C ASP A 34 -4.37 13.94 2.12
N THR A 35 -3.34 13.58 1.34
CA THR A 35 -2.08 14.34 1.29
C THR A 35 -2.32 15.79 0.88
N VAL A 36 -3.13 16.02 -0.15
CA VAL A 36 -3.44 17.38 -0.59
C VAL A 36 -4.21 18.15 0.50
N ARG A 37 -5.22 17.54 1.14
CA ARG A 37 -5.95 18.14 2.27
C ARG A 37 -5.04 18.50 3.43
N GLN A 38 -4.01 17.71 3.71
CA GLN A 38 -3.05 18.02 4.76
C GLN A 38 -2.26 19.30 4.45
N ILE A 39 -1.85 19.49 3.19
CA ILE A 39 -1.19 20.73 2.75
C ILE A 39 -2.08 21.97 2.98
N TYR A 40 -3.41 21.84 2.82
CA TYR A 40 -4.32 22.95 3.16
C TYR A 40 -4.41 23.23 4.65
N ARG A 41 -4.41 22.19 5.50
CA ARG A 41 -4.44 22.39 6.95
C ARG A 41 -3.20 23.14 7.41
N GLU A 42 -2.03 22.72 6.94
CA GLU A 42 -0.76 23.41 7.20
C GLU A 42 -0.77 24.86 6.67
N ALA A 43 -1.38 25.10 5.51
CA ALA A 43 -1.55 26.46 4.97
C ALA A 43 -2.55 27.33 5.76
N ALA A 44 -3.54 26.72 6.43
CA ALA A 44 -4.55 27.44 7.21
C ALA A 44 -4.01 27.92 8.58
N GLU A 45 -2.89 27.36 9.05
CA GLU A 45 -2.19 27.79 10.27
C GLU A 45 -1.36 29.06 10.08
N ILE A 46 -1.33 29.64 8.86
CA ILE A 46 -0.66 30.90 8.57
C ILE A 46 -1.46 32.07 9.19
N GLU A 47 -0.82 32.82 10.09
CA GLU A 47 -1.43 33.95 10.82
C GLU A 47 -1.75 35.14 9.92
N ASP A 48 -0.96 35.37 8.87
CA ASP A 48 -1.16 36.47 7.93
C ASP A 48 -2.32 36.16 6.96
N ASP A 49 -3.36 37.00 7.00
CA ASP A 49 -4.61 36.81 6.27
C ASP A 49 -4.42 36.85 4.74
N ASP A 50 -3.57 37.73 4.23
CA ASP A 50 -3.28 37.86 2.79
C ASP A 50 -2.48 36.67 2.27
N ALA A 51 -1.48 36.22 3.05
CA ALA A 51 -0.71 35.02 2.76
C ALA A 51 -1.58 33.76 2.83
N ARG A 52 -2.51 33.67 3.78
CA ARG A 52 -3.47 32.57 3.90
C ARG A 52 -4.41 32.51 2.68
N GLU A 53 -4.95 33.65 2.24
CA GLU A 53 -5.82 33.69 1.05
C GLU A 53 -5.05 33.32 -0.24
N ALA A 54 -3.84 33.84 -0.41
CA ALA A 54 -2.98 33.51 -1.54
C ALA A 54 -2.63 32.02 -1.57
N ARG A 55 -2.33 31.43 -0.40
CA ARG A 55 -2.01 30.01 -0.26
C ARG A 55 -3.23 29.12 -0.52
N ALA A 56 -4.42 29.51 -0.03
CA ALA A 56 -5.67 28.80 -0.28
C ALA A 56 -6.06 28.79 -1.77
N LYS A 57 -5.93 29.93 -2.48
CA LYS A 57 -6.15 29.98 -3.94
C LYS A 57 -5.16 29.12 -4.73
N TRP A 58 -3.89 29.14 -4.33
CA TRP A 58 -2.86 28.30 -4.95
C TRP A 58 -3.13 26.80 -4.72
N ALA A 59 -3.57 26.45 -3.52
CA ALA A 59 -3.94 25.09 -3.18
C ALA A 59 -5.22 24.65 -3.93
N LEU A 60 -6.24 25.52 -4.09
CA LEU A 60 -7.47 25.24 -4.87
C LEU A 60 -7.17 24.92 -6.33
N ARG A 61 -6.20 25.64 -6.92
CA ARG A 61 -5.68 25.33 -8.26
C ARG A 61 -4.86 24.04 -8.29
N SER A 62 -4.27 23.64 -7.17
CA SER A 62 -3.48 22.42 -7.02
C SER A 62 -4.32 21.18 -6.71
N GLU A 63 -5.60 21.34 -6.35
CA GLU A 63 -6.56 20.24 -6.11
C GLU A 63 -7.27 19.71 -7.36
N GLY A 64 -7.06 20.34 -8.52
CA GLY A 64 -7.63 19.87 -9.77
C GLY A 64 -7.28 18.39 -10.03
N GLU A 65 -8.24 17.63 -10.56
CA GLU A 65 -8.08 16.20 -10.86
C GLU A 65 -6.77 15.88 -11.61
N SER A 66 -6.34 16.79 -12.49
CA SER A 66 -5.08 16.70 -13.23
C SER A 66 -3.84 16.63 -12.32
N ARG A 67 -3.80 17.40 -11.23
CA ARG A 67 -2.67 17.42 -10.30
C ARG A 67 -2.63 16.19 -9.41
N ILE A 68 -3.78 15.70 -8.97
CA ILE A 68 -3.88 14.41 -8.26
C ILE A 68 -3.36 13.29 -9.16
N LYS A 69 -3.77 13.28 -10.45
CA LYS A 69 -3.25 12.31 -11.43
C LYS A 69 -1.73 12.45 -11.60
N SER A 70 -1.21 13.65 -11.77
CA SER A 70 0.24 13.88 -11.87
C SER A 70 1.00 13.43 -10.63
N MET A 71 0.48 13.70 -9.44
CA MET A 71 1.11 13.28 -8.18
C MET A 71 1.17 11.76 -8.06
N ILE A 72 0.06 11.07 -8.37
CA ILE A 72 0.03 9.60 -8.40
C ILE A 72 1.04 9.08 -9.42
N ALA A 73 1.04 9.63 -10.64
CA ALA A 73 1.96 9.21 -11.70
C ALA A 73 3.44 9.40 -11.31
N LEU A 74 3.79 10.50 -10.64
CA LEU A 74 5.15 10.71 -10.13
C LEU A 74 5.52 9.70 -9.03
N ALA A 75 4.55 9.26 -8.22
CA ALA A 75 4.80 8.26 -7.18
C ALA A 75 5.11 6.87 -7.76
N GLU A 76 4.63 6.53 -8.97
CA GLU A 76 4.82 5.23 -9.63
C GLU A 76 6.31 4.83 -9.79
N SER A 77 7.20 5.81 -9.92
CA SER A 77 8.65 5.61 -10.04
C SER A 77 9.44 5.93 -8.78
N GLY A 78 8.75 6.25 -7.67
CA GLY A 78 9.39 6.59 -6.40
C GLY A 78 10.23 5.43 -5.85
N ARG A 79 11.35 5.72 -5.19
CA ARG A 79 12.22 4.69 -4.63
C ARG A 79 11.42 3.75 -3.70
N GLY A 80 11.54 2.44 -3.95
CA GLY A 80 10.82 1.41 -3.21
C GLY A 80 9.33 1.29 -3.56
N ILE A 81 8.83 1.99 -4.58
CA ILE A 81 7.45 1.83 -5.09
C ILE A 81 7.36 0.80 -6.22
N PRO A 82 8.20 0.85 -7.29
CA PRO A 82 8.15 -0.15 -8.33
C PRO A 82 8.29 -1.57 -7.77
N ILE A 83 7.51 -2.49 -8.33
CA ILE A 83 7.60 -3.92 -8.12
C ILE A 83 7.37 -4.61 -9.47
N THR A 84 8.00 -5.75 -9.71
CA THR A 84 7.67 -6.63 -10.84
C THR A 84 6.84 -7.83 -10.36
N PRO A 85 6.03 -8.44 -11.25
CA PRO A 85 5.31 -9.66 -10.92
C PRO A 85 6.19 -10.79 -10.39
N GLU A 86 7.45 -10.85 -10.84
CA GLU A 86 8.43 -11.84 -10.41
C GLU A 86 8.94 -11.60 -8.99
N GLU A 87 8.79 -10.40 -8.43
CA GLU A 87 9.13 -10.10 -7.04
C GLU A 87 8.00 -10.48 -6.07
N LEU A 88 6.79 -10.73 -6.59
CA LEU A 88 5.62 -11.13 -5.81
C LEU A 88 5.59 -12.65 -5.60
N ASP A 89 5.17 -13.08 -4.42
CA ASP A 89 5.04 -14.50 -4.05
C ASP A 89 6.35 -15.33 -4.23
N LEU A 90 7.52 -14.71 -4.14
CA LEU A 90 8.84 -15.36 -4.27
C LEU A 90 9.14 -16.40 -3.17
N GLY A 91 8.53 -16.23 -2.00
CA GLY A 91 8.74 -17.12 -0.85
C GLY A 91 8.02 -18.45 -1.04
N GLY A 92 8.54 -19.33 -1.90
CA GLY A 92 7.91 -20.62 -2.23
C GLY A 92 7.64 -21.56 -1.04
N TRP A 93 8.24 -21.28 0.12
CA TRP A 93 8.02 -21.98 1.38
C TRP A 93 7.25 -21.16 2.42
N LEU A 94 6.63 -20.04 2.04
CA LEU A 94 5.84 -19.21 2.94
C LEU A 94 4.36 -19.42 2.67
N LEU A 95 3.64 -19.91 3.68
CA LEU A 95 2.20 -20.05 3.63
C LEU A 95 1.55 -18.95 4.47
N ASN A 96 0.89 -18.02 3.79
CA ASN A 96 0.20 -16.91 4.45
C ASN A 96 -1.22 -17.32 4.87
N CYS A 97 -1.51 -17.25 6.16
CA CYS A 97 -2.75 -17.66 6.81
C CYS A 97 -3.39 -16.47 7.54
N LYS A 98 -4.62 -16.60 8.05
CA LYS A 98 -5.30 -15.49 8.74
C LYS A 98 -4.59 -14.94 9.98
N ASN A 99 -3.74 -15.74 10.63
CA ASN A 99 -3.04 -15.40 11.87
C ASN A 99 -1.53 -15.23 11.72
N GLY A 100 -1.00 -15.18 10.50
CA GLY A 100 0.42 -15.02 10.25
C GLY A 100 0.90 -15.81 9.04
N THR A 101 2.21 -15.77 8.84
CA THR A 101 2.90 -16.51 7.79
C THR A 101 3.61 -17.70 8.42
N VAL A 102 3.38 -18.89 7.89
CA VAL A 102 4.07 -20.12 8.29
C VAL A 102 5.25 -20.35 7.34
N ASP A 103 6.45 -20.57 7.89
CA ASP A 103 7.55 -21.13 7.11
C ASP A 103 7.36 -22.65 7.03
N LEU A 104 7.10 -23.15 5.82
CA LEU A 104 6.82 -24.57 5.57
C LEU A 104 8.03 -25.48 5.75
N ARG A 105 9.24 -24.92 5.88
CA ARG A 105 10.46 -25.71 6.13
C ARG A 105 10.63 -25.98 7.63
N THR A 106 10.26 -25.03 8.47
CA THR A 106 10.43 -25.11 9.93
C THR A 106 9.13 -25.39 10.67
N GLY A 107 7.98 -25.11 10.05
CA GLY A 107 6.67 -25.10 10.69
C GLY A 107 6.40 -23.88 11.55
N GLU A 108 7.34 -22.91 11.62
CA GLU A 108 7.21 -21.76 12.50
C GLU A 108 6.18 -20.75 11.96
N LEU A 109 5.23 -20.41 12.84
CA LEU A 109 4.29 -19.32 12.59
C LEU A 109 4.91 -18.00 13.07
N ARG A 110 4.90 -16.99 12.19
CA ARG A 110 5.33 -15.63 12.50
C ARG A 110 4.32 -14.59 12.06
N GLN A 111 4.46 -13.37 12.57
CA GLN A 111 3.67 -12.23 12.13
C GLN A 111 3.87 -11.95 10.63
N HIS A 112 2.83 -11.39 10.01
CA HIS A 112 2.87 -10.93 8.63
C HIS A 112 3.96 -9.89 8.42
N ARG A 113 4.67 -10.01 7.30
CA ARG A 113 5.71 -9.08 6.91
C ARG A 113 5.44 -8.61 5.49
N ARG A 114 5.43 -7.28 5.31
CA ARG A 114 5.26 -6.68 3.99
C ARG A 114 6.44 -7.02 3.08
N GLU A 115 7.59 -7.30 3.67
CA GLU A 115 8.84 -7.70 3.03
C GLU A 115 8.72 -9.07 2.33
N ASP A 116 7.78 -9.92 2.72
CA ASP A 116 7.59 -11.23 2.10
C ASP A 116 6.97 -11.15 0.69
N MET A 117 6.44 -9.98 0.29
CA MET A 117 5.81 -9.74 -1.02
C MET A 117 4.70 -10.73 -1.39
N ILE A 118 4.02 -11.30 -0.38
CA ILE A 118 2.97 -12.28 -0.58
C ILE A 118 1.67 -11.58 -0.99
N THR A 119 1.02 -12.07 -2.05
CA THR A 119 -0.31 -11.62 -2.51
C THR A 119 -1.42 -12.61 -2.14
N LYS A 120 -1.04 -13.87 -1.93
CA LYS A 120 -1.95 -14.98 -1.61
C LYS A 120 -2.24 -15.02 -0.11
N LEU A 121 -3.44 -15.45 0.25
CA LEU A 121 -3.85 -15.64 1.65
C LEU A 121 -4.83 -16.78 1.73
N VAL A 122 -4.45 -17.79 2.50
CA VAL A 122 -5.31 -18.92 2.85
C VAL A 122 -6.33 -18.46 3.87
N GLN A 123 -7.61 -18.79 3.64
CA GLN A 123 -8.72 -18.37 4.50
C GLN A 123 -8.88 -19.23 5.77
N ALA A 124 -7.79 -19.73 6.32
CA ALA A 124 -7.74 -20.56 7.52
C ALA A 124 -6.60 -20.12 8.46
N PHE A 125 -6.62 -20.63 9.70
CA PHE A 125 -5.59 -20.39 10.71
C PHE A 125 -4.55 -21.51 10.68
N ALA A 126 -3.28 -21.20 10.94
CA ALA A 126 -2.17 -22.15 10.85
C ALA A 126 -2.34 -23.41 11.73
N HIS A 127 -2.98 -23.30 12.90
CA HIS A 127 -3.20 -24.46 13.77
C HIS A 127 -4.11 -25.53 13.15
N HIS A 128 -4.95 -25.19 12.16
CA HIS A 128 -5.71 -26.20 11.41
C HIS A 128 -4.82 -27.06 10.51
N PHE A 129 -3.68 -26.53 10.02
CA PHE A 129 -2.78 -27.25 9.13
C PHE A 129 -1.76 -28.14 9.86
N LEU A 130 -1.35 -27.75 11.07
CA LEU A 130 -0.39 -28.54 11.85
C LEU A 130 -1.00 -29.87 12.37
N PHE A 131 -2.33 -29.94 12.52
CA PHE A 131 -3.00 -31.18 12.92
C PHE A 131 -3.21 -32.16 11.75
N GLU A 132 -3.42 -31.67 10.51
CA GLU A 132 -3.71 -32.55 9.36
C GLU A 132 -2.45 -33.08 8.65
N PHE A 133 -1.28 -32.44 8.79
CA PHE A 133 -0.03 -32.90 8.16
C PHE A 133 0.82 -33.83 9.06
N LEU A 134 0.43 -34.01 10.33
CA LEU A 134 1.13 -34.87 11.31
C LEU A 134 0.34 -36.15 11.66
N THR A 135 -0.72 -36.48 10.92
CA THR A 135 -1.51 -37.72 11.03
C THR A 135 -1.60 -38.41 9.69
#